data_AF-A0A8C2UEE2-F1
#
_entry.id   AF-A0A8C2UEE2-F1
#
_cell.length_a   1.000
_cell.length_b   1.000
_cell.length_c   1.000
_cell.angle_alpha   90.00
_cell.angle_beta   90.00
_cell.angle_gamma   90.00
#
_symmetry.space_group_name_H-M   'P 1'
#
loop_
_entity.id
_entity.type
_entity.pdbx_description
1 polymer ?
#
loop_
_entity_poly.entity_id
_entity_poly.type
_entity_poly.pdbx_seq_one_letter_code
_entity_poly.pdbx_strand_id
1 'polypeptide(L)'
;MHLLLRSWITSMPFLGYAALLLCWTYCTAERACEQPPPRRVKEIPTETWDNPPYPHGTLVTYKCRPGYMKIGRIVVKCVDGVWQQQGSTECRSKPCGHPGDTEFGSFQLTAGSEFVFGARVEYRCNEGYRMLSQKNYRECLAEGWSNDIPHCEVAKCLPVKAPENGRIVISGAFELNREYSFGQVIEFECNEHYKLVGSKAIHCSSNGKWNSDVPQCQDIICDVPSIPNGVVRSSQKTYRESDQLHYACNEGYTYGERADVTCTESGWSPTPYCTEVVCFPPTFRNGNFRPQKDRYTEGATITIDCNPGYRFNTLTAKNVAKCTSSGWVPAPGCVEKPCDYPAVEHIILSETWHRYYFPMRTGQSIYYRCDDGYITPTEQSWVYTVCSQEGWKPVPQCLKICKVRRMENGFIQNNWRSSYKEGERTKYFCNTNYRTENEGGEIRCTKNGWSPTPRCIRKVGIVMEGGRNRKVTSPSTVSSF
;
A
#
# COMPACT_ATOMS: atom_id res chain seq x y z
N MET A 1 -118.36 67.57 19.15
CA MET A 1 -119.29 68.67 19.50
C MET A 1 -119.46 69.52 18.25
N HIS A 2 -120.55 69.29 17.52
CA HIS A 2 -121.03 70.16 16.44
C HIS A 2 -121.15 71.60 16.92
N LEU A 3 -120.98 72.58 16.00
CA LEU A 3 -121.50 73.96 15.95
C LEU A 3 -120.47 74.77 15.12
N LEU A 4 -120.73 75.41 13.98
CA LEU A 4 -121.94 75.95 13.32
C LEU A 4 -121.61 76.09 11.81
N LEU A 5 -122.45 75.55 10.91
CA LEU A 5 -123.47 76.30 10.12
C LEU A 5 -122.87 77.32 9.12
N ARG A 6 -122.92 77.02 7.80
CA ARG A 6 -124.00 77.35 6.82
C ARG A 6 -123.84 78.80 6.29
N SER A 7 -123.98 79.14 5.01
CA SER A 7 -124.58 78.47 3.83
C SER A 7 -124.49 79.41 2.60
N TRP A 8 -124.94 78.89 1.45
CA TRP A 8 -125.40 79.56 0.19
C TRP A 8 -124.31 79.77 -0.90
N ILE A 9 -124.47 79.42 -2.19
CA ILE A 9 -125.57 78.80 -2.96
C ILE A 9 -125.01 78.34 -4.36
N THR A 10 -125.51 77.20 -4.85
CA THR A 10 -125.73 76.71 -6.25
C THR A 10 -124.78 76.95 -7.45
N SER A 11 -124.61 75.84 -8.19
CA SER A 11 -124.70 75.64 -9.67
C SER A 11 -123.47 75.78 -10.60
N MET A 12 -123.16 74.63 -11.25
CA MET A 12 -122.47 74.39 -12.55
C MET A 12 -120.92 74.58 -12.62
N PRO A 13 -120.21 73.91 -13.55
CA PRO A 13 -120.03 72.47 -13.74
C PRO A 13 -118.53 72.06 -13.71
N PHE A 14 -118.29 70.75 -13.79
CA PHE A 14 -117.02 70.08 -14.14
C PHE A 14 -116.11 70.92 -15.06
N LEU A 15 -115.06 71.54 -14.52
CA LEU A 15 -113.78 71.90 -15.19
C LEU A 15 -112.83 72.64 -14.22
N GLY A 16 -112.78 72.19 -12.95
CA GLY A 16 -111.96 72.81 -11.90
C GLY A 16 -111.01 71.85 -11.17
N TYR A 17 -110.83 70.63 -11.67
CA TYR A 17 -109.95 69.61 -11.06
C TYR A 17 -108.76 69.20 -11.93
N ALA A 18 -108.64 69.73 -13.16
CA ALA A 18 -107.50 69.48 -14.05
C ALA A 18 -106.45 70.60 -14.08
N ALA A 19 -106.65 71.70 -13.35
CA ALA A 19 -105.73 72.85 -13.31
C ALA A 19 -104.97 73.02 -11.97
N LEU A 20 -105.15 72.11 -11.01
CA LEU A 20 -104.37 72.05 -9.75
C LEU A 20 -103.51 70.78 -9.63
N LEU A 21 -103.45 69.95 -10.69
CA LEU A 21 -102.53 68.81 -10.82
C LEU A 21 -101.43 69.03 -11.89
N LEU A 22 -101.26 70.27 -12.37
CA LEU A 22 -100.18 70.68 -13.29
C LEU A 22 -99.31 71.82 -12.74
N CYS A 23 -99.30 72.00 -11.40
CA CYS A 23 -98.35 72.89 -10.70
C CYS A 23 -97.80 72.23 -9.42
N TRP A 24 -97.59 70.91 -9.45
CA TRP A 24 -96.48 70.31 -8.71
C TRP A 24 -95.32 70.19 -9.68
N THR A 25 -94.71 71.35 -9.89
CA THR A 25 -93.30 71.48 -10.21
C THR A 25 -92.50 70.67 -9.18
N TYR A 26 -92.32 69.37 -9.42
CA TYR A 26 -91.06 68.75 -9.04
C TYR A 26 -90.01 69.22 -10.05
N CYS A 27 -89.68 70.51 -9.97
CA CYS A 27 -88.29 70.89 -10.14
C CYS A 27 -87.59 70.27 -8.93
N THR A 28 -87.22 69.00 -9.01
CA THR A 28 -86.10 68.51 -8.20
C THR A 28 -84.93 69.37 -8.65
N ALA A 29 -84.66 70.45 -7.91
CA ALA A 29 -83.50 71.27 -8.17
C ALA A 29 -82.28 70.37 -7.93
N GLU A 30 -81.74 69.82 -9.01
CA GLU A 30 -80.52 69.03 -9.00
C GLU A 30 -79.42 69.86 -8.33
N ARG A 31 -78.84 69.32 -7.26
CA ARG A 31 -77.91 70.09 -6.43
C ARG A 31 -76.55 70.21 -7.12
N ALA A 32 -75.99 71.41 -7.09
CA ALA A 32 -74.62 71.67 -7.51
C ALA A 32 -73.62 71.12 -6.47
N CYS A 33 -72.41 70.77 -6.92
CA CYS A 33 -71.33 70.35 -6.04
C CYS A 33 -70.63 71.60 -5.48
N GLU A 34 -70.71 71.79 -4.16
CA GLU A 34 -70.17 72.97 -3.45
C GLU A 34 -68.66 72.91 -3.19
N GLN A 35 -68.08 71.71 -3.30
CA GLN A 35 -66.64 71.51 -3.12
C GLN A 35 -65.96 71.13 -4.44
N PRO A 36 -64.69 71.51 -4.63
CA PRO A 36 -63.85 71.00 -5.70
C PRO A 36 -63.88 69.47 -5.81
N PRO A 37 -63.66 68.93 -7.02
CA PRO A 37 -63.50 67.50 -7.22
C PRO A 37 -62.38 66.93 -6.31
N PRO A 38 -62.60 65.80 -5.64
CA PRO A 38 -61.71 65.29 -4.61
C PRO A 38 -60.33 64.91 -5.16
N ARG A 39 -59.25 65.41 -4.56
CA ARG A 39 -57.89 64.96 -4.88
C ARG A 39 -57.61 63.62 -4.20
N ARG A 40 -57.26 62.60 -4.99
CA ARG A 40 -56.98 61.25 -4.50
C ARG A 40 -55.47 60.99 -4.44
N VAL A 41 -55.09 59.87 -3.81
CA VAL A 41 -53.68 59.50 -3.60
C VAL A 41 -52.98 59.21 -4.93
N LYS A 42 -53.61 58.46 -5.84
CA LYS A 42 -52.99 58.01 -7.11
C LYS A 42 -53.30 58.92 -8.31
N GLU A 43 -54.27 59.80 -8.19
CA GLU A 43 -54.86 60.54 -9.29
C GLU A 43 -55.38 61.91 -8.85
N ILE A 44 -55.32 62.88 -9.76
CA ILE A 44 -55.72 64.27 -9.52
C ILE A 44 -56.53 64.79 -10.71
N PRO A 45 -57.39 65.80 -10.53
CA PRO A 45 -58.02 66.49 -11.64
C PRO A 45 -56.98 66.97 -12.66
N THR A 46 -57.33 66.89 -13.94
CA THR A 46 -56.41 67.25 -15.04
C THR A 46 -56.18 68.76 -15.07
N GLU A 47 -57.24 69.51 -14.82
CA GLU A 47 -57.33 70.97 -14.76
C GLU A 47 -57.49 71.44 -13.31
N THR A 48 -57.38 72.74 -13.07
CA THR A 48 -57.62 73.38 -11.77
C THR A 48 -59.11 73.68 -11.59
N TRP A 49 -59.67 73.27 -10.45
CA TRP A 49 -61.09 73.40 -10.13
C TRP A 49 -61.24 74.10 -8.77
N ASP A 50 -61.02 75.43 -8.76
CA ASP A 50 -60.94 76.21 -7.51
C ASP A 50 -62.13 77.17 -7.29
N ASN A 51 -63.06 77.25 -8.24
CA ASN A 51 -64.23 78.14 -8.23
C ASN A 51 -65.57 77.37 -8.13
N PRO A 52 -65.98 76.85 -6.96
CA PRO A 52 -67.32 76.31 -6.75
C PRO A 52 -68.40 77.41 -6.74
N PRO A 53 -69.71 77.10 -6.96
CA PRO A 53 -70.30 75.77 -7.10
C PRO A 53 -70.32 75.22 -8.54
N TYR A 54 -70.26 73.89 -8.68
CA TYR A 54 -70.27 73.20 -9.98
C TYR A 54 -71.65 72.63 -10.31
N PRO A 55 -72.27 72.99 -11.45
CA PRO A 55 -73.60 72.49 -11.82
C PRO A 55 -73.72 70.96 -11.85
N HIS A 56 -74.91 70.43 -11.57
CA HIS A 56 -75.20 69.01 -11.77
C HIS A 56 -74.83 68.61 -13.21
N GLY A 57 -74.22 67.43 -13.36
CA GLY A 57 -73.79 66.93 -14.65
C GLY A 57 -72.38 67.32 -15.07
N THR A 58 -71.72 68.23 -14.35
CA THR A 58 -70.31 68.59 -14.58
C THR A 58 -69.41 67.36 -14.58
N LEU A 59 -68.59 67.20 -15.62
CA LEU A 59 -67.66 66.09 -15.80
C LEU A 59 -66.23 66.55 -15.56
N VAL A 60 -65.53 65.87 -14.65
CA VAL A 60 -64.12 66.13 -14.35
C VAL A 60 -63.29 64.94 -14.80
N THR A 61 -62.29 65.20 -15.64
CA THR A 61 -61.34 64.18 -16.06
C THR A 61 -60.11 64.18 -15.16
N TYR A 62 -59.70 63.01 -14.68
CA TYR A 62 -58.53 62.85 -13.81
C TYR A 62 -57.32 62.36 -14.59
N LYS A 63 -56.11 62.78 -14.19
CA LYS A 63 -54.83 62.23 -14.62
C LYS A 63 -54.15 61.49 -13.48
N CYS A 64 -53.36 60.46 -13.80
CA CYS A 64 -52.58 59.74 -12.80
C CYS A 64 -51.40 60.59 -12.33
N ARG A 65 -51.03 60.45 -11.06
CA ARG A 65 -49.78 61.00 -10.53
C ARG A 65 -48.57 60.24 -11.12
N PRO A 66 -47.36 60.82 -11.13
CA PRO A 66 -46.15 60.12 -11.53
C PRO A 66 -46.01 58.79 -10.77
N GLY A 67 -45.62 57.73 -11.48
CA GLY A 67 -45.57 56.36 -10.93
C GLY A 67 -46.87 55.57 -11.05
N TYR A 68 -47.97 56.20 -11.47
CA TYR A 68 -49.23 55.53 -11.74
C TYR A 68 -49.63 55.64 -13.20
N MET A 69 -50.37 54.65 -13.70
CA MET A 69 -50.89 54.59 -15.06
C MET A 69 -52.35 54.12 -15.06
N LYS A 70 -53.06 54.45 -16.12
CA LYS A 70 -54.44 54.01 -16.37
C LYS A 70 -54.57 53.57 -17.82
N ILE A 71 -55.52 52.67 -18.09
CA ILE A 71 -55.96 52.34 -19.44
C ILE A 71 -57.41 52.83 -19.54
N GLY A 72 -57.64 53.83 -20.39
CA GLY A 72 -58.95 54.51 -20.51
C GLY A 72 -59.01 55.87 -19.78
N ARG A 73 -60.20 56.45 -19.72
CA ARG A 73 -60.48 57.73 -19.06
C ARG A 73 -61.03 57.49 -17.66
N ILE A 74 -60.64 58.34 -16.72
CA ILE A 74 -61.20 58.40 -15.36
C ILE A 74 -62.00 59.68 -15.32
N VAL A 75 -63.32 59.54 -15.22
CA VAL A 75 -64.25 60.65 -15.25
C VAL A 75 -65.11 60.59 -14.00
N VAL A 76 -65.26 61.72 -13.32
CA VAL A 76 -66.11 61.86 -12.14
C VAL A 76 -67.17 62.89 -12.48
N LYS A 77 -68.44 62.53 -12.27
CA LYS A 77 -69.60 63.38 -12.57
C LYS A 77 -70.17 63.93 -11.27
N CYS A 78 -70.52 65.22 -11.25
CA CYS A 78 -71.34 65.77 -10.18
C CYS A 78 -72.78 65.27 -10.33
N VAL A 79 -73.26 64.49 -9.37
CA VAL A 79 -74.62 63.94 -9.32
C VAL A 79 -75.24 64.30 -7.97
N ASP A 80 -76.23 65.18 -8.01
CA ASP A 80 -76.99 65.68 -6.86
C ASP A 80 -76.11 66.14 -5.68
N GLY A 81 -75.15 67.01 -5.99
CA GLY A 81 -74.22 67.59 -5.02
C GLY A 81 -73.07 66.67 -4.59
N VAL A 82 -72.97 65.46 -5.14
CA VAL A 82 -71.90 64.50 -4.81
C VAL A 82 -71.10 64.12 -6.06
N TRP A 83 -69.78 64.11 -5.93
CA TRP A 83 -68.88 63.64 -6.97
C TRP A 83 -68.90 62.10 -7.06
N GLN A 84 -69.46 61.56 -8.14
CA GLN A 84 -69.59 60.12 -8.38
C GLN A 84 -68.73 59.66 -9.56
N GLN A 85 -67.92 58.62 -9.35
CA GLN A 85 -67.07 58.06 -10.40
C GLN A 85 -67.90 57.38 -11.48
N GLN A 86 -67.54 57.64 -12.73
CA GLN A 86 -68.16 57.02 -13.90
C GLN A 86 -67.27 55.86 -14.37
N GLY A 87 -67.77 54.63 -14.26
CA GLY A 87 -67.04 53.40 -14.59
C GLY A 87 -66.06 52.94 -13.52
N SER A 88 -65.28 51.90 -13.84
CA SER A 88 -64.35 51.22 -12.91
C SER A 88 -62.87 51.51 -13.19
N THR A 89 -62.56 52.43 -14.11
CA THR A 89 -61.16 52.79 -14.43
C THR A 89 -60.53 53.54 -13.26
N GLU A 90 -59.38 53.06 -12.80
CA GLU A 90 -58.60 53.68 -11.73
C GLU A 90 -57.11 53.70 -12.09
N CYS A 91 -56.36 54.61 -11.47
CA CYS A 91 -54.90 54.62 -11.60
C CYS A 91 -54.27 53.47 -10.79
N ARG A 92 -53.51 52.61 -11.48
CA ARG A 92 -52.70 51.53 -10.88
C ARG A 92 -51.21 51.87 -10.94
N SER A 93 -50.41 51.23 -10.11
CA SER A 93 -48.95 51.44 -10.12
C SER A 93 -48.38 51.05 -11.49
N LYS A 94 -47.50 51.89 -12.04
CA LYS A 94 -46.82 51.63 -13.31
C LYS A 94 -45.82 50.48 -13.12
N PRO A 95 -45.78 49.46 -14.01
CA PRO A 95 -44.80 48.40 -13.93
C PRO A 95 -43.43 48.91 -14.38
N CYS A 96 -42.37 48.59 -13.64
CA CYS A 96 -40.99 48.81 -14.07
C CYS A 96 -40.43 47.66 -14.91
N GLY A 97 -41.14 46.52 -14.96
CA GLY A 97 -40.65 45.30 -15.58
C GLY A 97 -39.63 44.57 -14.70
N HIS A 98 -39.04 43.50 -15.25
CA HIS A 98 -38.09 42.68 -14.51
C HIS A 98 -36.89 43.55 -14.04
N PRO A 99 -36.45 43.43 -12.78
CA PRO A 99 -35.31 44.19 -12.26
C PRO A 99 -33.98 43.80 -12.91
N GLY A 100 -33.91 42.72 -13.68
CA GLY A 100 -32.71 42.29 -14.38
C GLY A 100 -31.81 41.43 -13.50
N ASP A 101 -31.28 40.37 -14.09
CA ASP A 101 -30.40 39.42 -13.42
C ASP A 101 -28.96 39.94 -13.38
N THR A 102 -28.27 39.69 -12.27
CA THR A 102 -26.83 39.97 -12.16
C THR A 102 -26.06 38.67 -12.36
N GLU A 103 -24.96 38.73 -13.11
CA GLU A 103 -24.07 37.59 -13.24
C GLU A 103 -23.48 37.25 -11.87
N PHE A 104 -23.47 35.96 -11.52
CA PHE A 104 -22.93 35.46 -10.26
C PHE A 104 -23.58 36.09 -9.01
N GLY A 105 -24.87 36.38 -9.08
CA GLY A 105 -25.66 36.78 -7.94
C GLY A 105 -27.14 36.50 -8.12
N SER A 106 -27.92 36.95 -7.15
CA SER A 106 -29.37 36.83 -7.11
C SER A 106 -29.97 38.10 -6.53
N PHE A 107 -31.27 38.32 -6.73
CA PHE A 107 -31.99 39.40 -6.06
C PHE A 107 -33.24 38.86 -5.37
N GLN A 108 -33.69 39.59 -4.35
CA GLN A 108 -34.96 39.35 -3.67
C GLN A 108 -35.81 40.61 -3.64
N LEU A 109 -37.12 40.47 -3.74
CA LEU A 109 -38.07 41.56 -3.51
C LEU A 109 -38.17 41.83 -2.00
N THR A 110 -37.78 43.03 -1.57
CA THR A 110 -37.76 43.44 -0.15
C THR A 110 -38.89 44.39 0.21
N ALA A 111 -39.46 45.10 -0.77
CA ALA A 111 -40.66 45.90 -0.59
C ALA A 111 -41.61 45.75 -1.78
N GLY A 112 -42.90 45.56 -1.50
CA GLY A 112 -43.94 45.29 -2.49
C GLY A 112 -44.15 43.80 -2.76
N SER A 113 -45.13 43.49 -3.60
CA SER A 113 -45.47 42.12 -4.04
C SER A 113 -45.26 41.90 -5.54
N GLU A 114 -45.05 42.97 -6.31
CA GLU A 114 -44.89 42.96 -7.76
C GLU A 114 -43.87 44.03 -8.17
N PHE A 115 -43.33 43.93 -9.39
CA PHE A 115 -42.34 44.89 -9.94
C PHE A 115 -42.99 46.17 -10.47
N VAL A 116 -43.69 46.88 -9.57
CA VAL A 116 -44.46 48.12 -9.85
C VAL A 116 -43.96 49.28 -8.99
N PHE A 117 -44.38 50.51 -9.32
CA PHE A 117 -43.96 51.73 -8.62
C PHE A 117 -44.02 51.60 -7.09
N GLY A 118 -42.89 51.90 -6.43
CA GLY A 118 -42.67 51.73 -5.00
C GLY A 118 -42.02 50.39 -4.59
N ALA A 119 -41.86 49.44 -5.52
CA ALA A 119 -41.18 48.18 -5.24
C ALA A 119 -39.67 48.37 -5.04
N ARG A 120 -39.06 47.53 -4.19
CA ARG A 120 -37.61 47.52 -3.94
C ARG A 120 -37.06 46.11 -3.99
N VAL A 121 -36.01 45.91 -4.78
CA VAL A 121 -35.25 44.65 -4.84
C VAL A 121 -33.85 44.84 -4.28
N GLU A 122 -33.34 43.83 -3.61
CA GLU A 122 -31.99 43.81 -3.06
C GLU A 122 -31.21 42.62 -3.63
N TYR A 123 -30.01 42.90 -4.14
CA TYR A 123 -29.08 41.99 -4.77
C TYR A 123 -28.06 41.44 -3.78
N ARG A 124 -27.71 40.18 -3.97
CA ARG A 124 -26.68 39.45 -3.21
C ARG A 124 -25.80 38.70 -4.19
N CYS A 125 -24.48 38.84 -4.04
CA CYS A 125 -23.54 38.07 -4.83
C CYS A 125 -23.48 36.63 -4.31
N ASN A 126 -23.21 35.70 -5.23
CA ASN A 126 -22.96 34.30 -4.90
C ASN A 126 -21.66 34.17 -4.10
N GLU A 127 -21.49 33.02 -3.46
CA GLU A 127 -20.26 32.73 -2.73
C GLU A 127 -19.03 32.85 -3.66
N GLY A 128 -17.99 33.52 -3.17
CA GLY A 128 -16.78 33.79 -3.95
C GLY A 128 -16.88 34.98 -4.89
N TYR A 129 -17.97 35.75 -4.83
CA TYR A 129 -18.16 36.99 -5.56
C TYR A 129 -18.46 38.15 -4.60
N ARG A 130 -18.03 39.35 -4.98
CA ARG A 130 -18.19 40.58 -4.18
C ARG A 130 -18.94 41.65 -4.97
N MET A 131 -19.76 42.43 -4.27
CA MET A 131 -20.52 43.54 -4.84
C MET A 131 -19.56 44.68 -5.23
N LEU A 132 -19.47 44.99 -6.52
CA LEU A 132 -18.67 46.12 -7.02
C LEU A 132 -19.48 47.43 -6.99
N SER A 133 -20.78 47.32 -7.22
CA SER A 133 -21.68 48.48 -7.25
C SER A 133 -21.87 49.08 -5.86
N GLN A 134 -21.93 50.42 -5.79
CA GLN A 134 -22.13 51.15 -4.52
C GLN A 134 -23.50 50.86 -3.87
N LYS A 135 -24.52 50.57 -4.70
CA LYS A 135 -25.86 50.19 -4.26
C LYS A 135 -26.11 48.73 -4.59
N ASN A 136 -26.47 47.96 -3.57
CA ASN A 136 -26.91 46.57 -3.72
C ASN A 136 -28.42 46.46 -3.98
N TYR A 137 -29.12 47.55 -4.26
CA TYR A 137 -30.58 47.54 -4.40
C TYR A 137 -31.03 48.40 -5.57
N ARG A 138 -32.26 48.16 -6.02
CA ARG A 138 -32.96 48.98 -7.01
C ARG A 138 -34.39 49.25 -6.53
N GLU A 139 -34.86 50.47 -6.75
CA GLU A 139 -36.22 50.90 -6.45
C GLU A 139 -36.96 51.27 -7.73
N CYS A 140 -38.21 50.85 -7.84
CA CYS A 140 -39.07 51.17 -8.98
C CYS A 140 -39.66 52.57 -8.79
N LEU A 141 -39.05 53.54 -9.49
CA LEU A 141 -39.46 54.94 -9.53
C LEU A 141 -40.42 55.19 -10.71
N ALA A 142 -40.90 56.42 -10.87
CA ALA A 142 -41.87 56.77 -11.92
C ALA A 142 -41.35 56.52 -13.36
N GLU A 143 -40.04 56.65 -13.55
CA GLU A 143 -39.35 56.49 -14.84
C GLU A 143 -38.73 55.10 -15.02
N GLY A 144 -38.84 54.20 -14.05
CA GLY A 144 -38.20 52.88 -14.06
C GLY A 144 -37.35 52.62 -12.82
N TRP A 145 -36.46 51.64 -12.92
CA TRP A 145 -35.56 51.28 -11.83
C TRP A 145 -34.52 52.39 -11.54
N SER A 146 -34.21 52.62 -10.27
CA SER A 146 -33.43 53.75 -9.75
C SER A 146 -31.97 53.88 -10.20
N ASN A 147 -31.35 52.79 -10.65
CA ASN A 147 -29.94 52.69 -11.04
C ASN A 147 -29.76 51.46 -11.92
N ASP A 148 -28.58 51.23 -12.51
CA ASP A 148 -28.27 50.01 -13.27
C ASP A 148 -28.22 48.76 -12.39
N ILE A 149 -28.21 47.58 -13.04
CA ILE A 149 -28.12 46.28 -12.38
C ILE A 149 -26.80 46.22 -11.58
N PRO A 150 -26.83 45.93 -10.27
CA PRO A 150 -25.60 45.79 -9.49
C PRO A 150 -24.70 44.68 -10.03
N HIS A 151 -23.39 44.90 -10.10
CA HIS A 151 -22.42 43.96 -10.65
C HIS A 151 -21.65 43.24 -9.54
N CYS A 152 -21.53 41.91 -9.68
CA CYS A 152 -20.71 41.06 -8.84
C CYS A 152 -19.43 40.67 -9.58
N GLU A 153 -18.27 40.82 -8.93
CA GLU A 153 -16.98 40.39 -9.45
C GLU A 153 -16.46 39.22 -8.61
N VAL A 154 -15.74 38.28 -9.23
CA VAL A 154 -15.07 37.21 -8.49
C VAL A 154 -14.12 37.79 -7.44
N ALA A 155 -14.13 37.21 -6.23
CA ALA A 155 -13.19 37.54 -5.18
C ALA A 155 -11.79 37.11 -5.62
N LYS A 156 -10.82 38.00 -5.42
CA LYS A 156 -9.45 37.79 -5.85
C LYS A 156 -8.48 37.89 -4.68
N CYS A 157 -7.54 36.95 -4.62
CA CYS A 157 -6.44 36.91 -3.68
C CYS A 157 -5.21 37.62 -4.26
N LEU A 158 -4.46 38.27 -3.37
CA LEU A 158 -3.23 38.96 -3.74
C LEU A 158 -2.18 37.96 -4.26
N PRO A 159 -1.36 38.36 -5.24
CA PRO A 159 -0.25 37.53 -5.70
C PRO A 159 0.71 37.20 -4.55
N VAL A 160 1.19 35.96 -4.50
CA VAL A 160 2.22 35.54 -3.55
C VAL A 160 3.57 35.39 -4.25
N LYS A 161 4.64 35.52 -3.48
CA LYS A 161 6.00 35.21 -3.93
C LYS A 161 6.33 33.77 -3.59
N ALA A 162 7.21 33.16 -4.38
CA ALA A 162 7.78 31.86 -4.02
C ALA A 162 8.53 31.98 -2.67
N PRO A 163 8.49 30.94 -1.83
CA PRO A 163 9.31 30.91 -0.63
C PRO A 163 10.79 30.92 -0.99
N GLU A 164 11.62 31.46 -0.10
CA GLU A 164 13.07 31.37 -0.24
C GLU A 164 13.48 29.89 -0.29
N ASN A 165 14.41 29.53 -1.19
CA ASN A 165 14.80 28.14 -1.45
C ASN A 165 13.65 27.20 -1.85
N GLY A 166 12.59 27.73 -2.47
CA GLY A 166 11.54 26.94 -3.07
C GLY A 166 10.94 27.59 -4.31
N ARG A 167 9.93 26.93 -4.86
CA ARG A 167 9.22 27.34 -6.06
C ARG A 167 7.72 27.13 -5.89
N ILE A 168 6.94 27.91 -6.64
CA ILE A 168 5.50 27.68 -6.80
C ILE A 168 5.33 26.69 -7.94
N VAL A 169 4.67 25.57 -7.67
CA VAL A 169 4.29 24.56 -8.64
C VAL A 169 2.81 24.77 -8.95
N ILE A 170 2.52 25.44 -10.07
CA ILE A 170 1.13 25.77 -10.44
C ILE A 170 0.59 24.65 -11.31
N SER A 171 -0.55 24.08 -10.93
CA SER A 171 -1.37 23.22 -11.79
C SER A 171 -2.20 24.08 -12.76
N GLY A 172 -1.55 24.68 -13.77
CA GLY A 172 -2.24 25.44 -14.82
C GLY A 172 -1.41 26.57 -15.43
N ALA A 173 -1.76 26.94 -16.67
CA ALA A 173 -1.14 28.05 -17.40
C ALA A 173 -1.67 29.39 -16.86
N PHE A 174 -0.87 30.16 -16.11
CA PHE A 174 -0.78 31.63 -16.21
C PHE A 174 0.25 32.24 -15.24
N GLU A 175 0.61 33.48 -15.55
CA GLU A 175 1.78 34.28 -15.16
C GLU A 175 1.96 34.56 -13.65
N LEU A 176 3.20 34.42 -13.19
CA LEU A 176 3.71 34.90 -11.90
C LEU A 176 3.42 36.42 -11.79
N ASN A 177 2.75 36.86 -10.72
CA ASN A 177 2.30 38.24 -10.42
C ASN A 177 0.88 38.65 -10.86
N ARG A 178 -0.02 37.72 -11.20
CA ARG A 178 -1.45 38.03 -11.35
C ARG A 178 -2.25 37.68 -10.10
N GLU A 179 -3.36 38.38 -9.91
CA GLU A 179 -4.35 38.09 -8.87
C GLU A 179 -4.97 36.70 -9.10
N TYR A 180 -5.30 36.00 -8.02
CA TYR A 180 -5.89 34.66 -8.08
C TYR A 180 -7.37 34.69 -7.75
N SER A 181 -8.21 34.14 -8.62
CA SER A 181 -9.66 34.07 -8.41
C SER A 181 -10.02 33.02 -7.35
N PHE A 182 -11.17 33.23 -6.70
CA PHE A 182 -11.78 32.26 -5.79
C PHE A 182 -11.73 30.82 -6.33
N GLY A 183 -11.30 29.89 -5.48
CA GLY A 183 -11.17 28.46 -5.79
C GLY A 183 -9.86 28.06 -6.48
N GLN A 184 -9.05 29.00 -6.96
CA GLN A 184 -7.72 28.66 -7.50
C GLN A 184 -6.79 28.17 -6.39
N VAL A 185 -5.99 27.16 -6.72
CA VAL A 185 -5.02 26.51 -5.82
C VAL A 185 -3.61 26.73 -6.36
N ILE A 186 -2.68 27.00 -5.46
CA ILE A 186 -1.24 27.01 -5.75
C ILE A 186 -0.53 26.02 -4.83
N GLU A 187 0.41 25.27 -5.39
CA GLU A 187 1.25 24.36 -4.63
C GLU A 187 2.67 24.90 -4.53
N PHE A 188 3.38 24.47 -3.50
CA PHE A 188 4.75 24.84 -3.23
C PHE A 188 5.63 23.60 -3.16
N GLU A 189 6.87 23.76 -3.59
CA GLU A 189 7.90 22.74 -3.54
C GLU A 189 9.21 23.41 -3.11
N CYS A 190 9.93 22.77 -2.19
CA CYS A 190 11.24 23.24 -1.78
C CYS A 190 12.32 22.72 -2.73
N ASN A 191 13.40 23.49 -2.88
CA ASN A 191 14.58 23.05 -3.62
C ASN A 191 15.25 21.88 -2.89
N GLU A 192 16.18 21.21 -3.57
CA GLU A 192 17.00 20.14 -2.98
C GLU A 192 17.64 20.59 -1.65
N HIS A 193 17.68 19.69 -0.66
CA HIS A 193 18.18 19.93 0.70
C HIS A 193 17.31 20.76 1.63
N TYR A 194 16.11 21.16 1.21
CA TYR A 194 15.15 21.89 2.03
C TYR A 194 13.84 21.11 2.22
N LYS A 195 13.29 21.14 3.44
CA LYS A 195 11.97 20.60 3.77
C LYS A 195 10.92 21.70 3.85
N LEU A 196 9.71 21.36 3.44
CA LEU A 196 8.56 22.26 3.49
C LEU A 196 7.96 22.28 4.90
N VAL A 197 7.93 23.47 5.51
CA VAL A 197 7.30 23.74 6.80
C VAL A 197 6.07 24.63 6.59
N GLY A 198 4.89 24.05 6.75
CA GLY A 198 3.60 24.73 6.53
C GLY A 198 2.72 23.98 5.53
N SER A 199 1.77 24.68 4.93
CA SER A 199 0.83 24.10 3.97
C SER A 199 1.50 23.92 2.60
N LYS A 200 1.54 22.68 2.08
CA LYS A 200 2.05 22.39 0.73
C LYS A 200 1.25 23.09 -0.38
N ALA A 201 -0.04 23.33 -0.13
CA ALA A 201 -0.92 24.02 -1.06
C ALA A 201 -1.81 25.01 -0.32
N ILE A 202 -2.09 26.13 -0.98
CA ILE A 202 -3.06 27.14 -0.50
C ILE A 202 -4.08 27.45 -1.60
N HIS A 203 -5.29 27.80 -1.21
CA HIS A 203 -6.39 28.11 -2.10
C HIS A 203 -6.99 29.49 -1.79
N CYS A 204 -7.47 30.16 -2.84
CA CYS A 204 -8.12 31.45 -2.68
C CYS A 204 -9.54 31.27 -2.14
N SER A 205 -9.78 31.72 -0.91
CA SER A 205 -11.07 31.60 -0.23
C SER A 205 -12.09 32.63 -0.71
N SER A 206 -13.36 32.42 -0.36
CA SER A 206 -14.49 33.25 -0.83
C SER A 206 -14.44 34.71 -0.38
N ASN A 207 -13.63 35.03 0.63
CA ASN A 207 -13.38 36.38 1.12
C ASN A 207 -12.21 37.10 0.42
N GLY A 208 -11.62 36.51 -0.62
CA GLY A 208 -10.47 37.07 -1.34
C GLY A 208 -9.15 37.01 -0.55
N LYS A 209 -9.05 36.10 0.42
CA LYS A 209 -7.81 35.82 1.15
C LYS A 209 -7.38 34.37 0.95
N TRP A 210 -6.09 34.12 1.05
CA TRP A 210 -5.55 32.77 1.09
C TRP A 210 -5.99 32.06 2.37
N ASN A 211 -6.29 30.77 2.27
CA ASN A 211 -6.70 29.94 3.41
C ASN A 211 -5.56 29.67 4.41
N SER A 212 -4.30 29.87 4.00
CA SER A 212 -3.09 29.65 4.79
C SER A 212 -1.98 30.56 4.30
N ASP A 213 -0.98 30.79 5.15
CA ASP A 213 0.24 31.52 4.78
C ASP A 213 1.13 30.69 3.84
N VAL A 214 2.02 31.39 3.13
CA VAL A 214 3.06 30.78 2.28
C VAL A 214 4.01 29.94 3.17
N PRO A 215 4.28 28.67 2.83
CA PRO A 215 5.14 27.82 3.63
C PRO A 215 6.59 28.31 3.63
N GLN A 216 7.39 27.82 4.55
CA GLN A 216 8.83 28.09 4.62
C GLN A 216 9.62 26.86 4.19
N CYS A 217 10.67 27.05 3.40
CA CYS A 217 11.63 25.99 3.10
C CYS A 217 12.81 26.11 4.05
N GLN A 218 12.97 25.12 4.93
CA GLN A 218 14.03 25.10 5.93
C GLN A 218 15.03 24.00 5.59
N ASP A 219 16.30 24.19 5.96
CA ASP A 219 17.32 23.16 5.76
C ASP A 219 16.89 21.83 6.38
N ILE A 220 17.11 20.74 5.66
CA ILE A 220 16.96 19.39 6.19
C ILE A 220 18.15 19.14 7.12
N ILE A 221 17.87 19.19 8.42
CA ILE A 221 18.85 18.94 9.48
C ILE A 221 18.32 17.83 10.39
N CYS A 222 19.13 16.79 10.58
CA CYS A 222 18.92 15.76 11.59
C CYS A 222 19.89 15.98 12.76
N ASP A 223 19.36 16.04 13.97
CA ASP A 223 20.16 16.09 15.19
C ASP A 223 20.73 14.71 15.53
N VAL A 224 21.81 14.67 16.31
CA VAL A 224 22.36 13.42 16.84
C VAL A 224 21.26 12.69 17.63
N PRO A 225 20.84 11.48 17.22
CA PRO A 225 19.76 10.78 17.90
C PRO A 225 20.26 10.15 19.21
N SER A 226 19.38 10.05 20.19
CA SER A 226 19.63 9.27 21.40
C SER A 226 19.34 7.80 21.13
N ILE A 227 20.37 6.95 21.15
CA ILE A 227 20.27 5.52 20.84
C ILE A 227 20.50 4.71 22.13
N PRO A 228 19.45 4.16 22.76
CA PRO A 228 19.61 3.29 23.92
C PRO A 228 20.47 2.07 23.57
N ASN A 229 21.44 1.74 24.43
CA ASN A 229 22.41 0.67 24.20
C ASN A 229 23.22 0.81 22.90
N GLY A 230 23.41 2.04 22.42
CA GLY A 230 24.27 2.36 21.30
C GLY A 230 25.03 3.67 21.50
N VAL A 231 26.02 3.88 20.64
CA VAL A 231 26.92 5.04 20.66
C VAL A 231 27.05 5.56 19.25
N VAL A 232 26.86 6.87 19.07
CA VAL A 232 27.19 7.56 17.82
C VAL A 232 28.71 7.81 17.82
N ARG A 233 29.39 7.38 16.75
CA ARG A 233 30.86 7.46 16.67
C ARG A 233 31.38 8.79 16.10
N SER A 234 30.52 9.59 15.48
CA SER A 234 30.87 10.87 14.90
C SER A 234 30.88 11.99 15.95
N SER A 235 31.75 12.98 15.79
CA SER A 235 31.78 14.21 16.58
C SER A 235 30.87 15.32 16.02
N GLN A 236 30.14 15.03 14.93
CA GLN A 236 29.19 15.98 14.33
C GLN A 236 28.00 16.21 15.27
N LYS A 237 27.52 17.46 15.31
CA LYS A 237 26.34 17.86 16.11
C LYS A 237 25.04 17.81 15.32
N THR A 238 25.13 17.94 14.00
CA THR A 238 24.01 18.05 13.07
C THR A 238 24.39 17.41 11.74
N TYR A 239 23.42 16.85 11.04
CA TYR A 239 23.58 16.16 9.77
C TYR A 239 22.64 16.73 8.72
N ARG A 240 23.12 16.84 7.48
CA ARG A 240 22.34 17.30 6.33
C ARG A 240 21.66 16.13 5.63
N GLU A 241 20.73 16.45 4.74
CA GLU A 241 20.11 15.44 3.87
C GLU A 241 21.15 14.55 3.19
N SER A 242 20.88 13.24 3.14
CA SER A 242 21.77 12.20 2.59
C SER A 242 23.04 11.92 3.41
N ASP A 243 23.32 12.66 4.49
CA ASP A 243 24.39 12.29 5.40
C ASP A 243 24.06 10.98 6.12
N GLN A 244 25.08 10.15 6.31
CA GLN A 244 24.96 8.87 7.01
C GLN A 244 25.41 8.98 8.47
N LEU A 245 24.63 8.36 9.36
CA LEU A 245 24.95 8.24 10.77
C LEU A 245 25.74 6.95 11.03
N HIS A 246 26.99 7.09 11.44
CA HIS A 246 27.79 5.97 11.93
C HIS A 246 27.60 5.78 13.43
N TYR A 247 26.75 4.84 13.82
CA TYR A 247 26.55 4.42 15.21
C TYR A 247 26.93 2.95 15.38
N ALA A 248 27.21 2.54 16.62
CA ALA A 248 27.50 1.17 17.00
C ALA A 248 26.67 0.78 18.22
N CYS A 249 26.18 -0.46 18.24
CA CYS A 249 25.52 -1.01 19.41
C CYS A 249 26.54 -1.49 20.45
N ASN A 250 26.16 -1.42 21.72
CA ASN A 250 26.93 -1.94 22.84
C ASN A 250 27.01 -3.47 22.78
N GLU A 251 27.93 -4.06 23.54
CA GLU A 251 28.07 -5.51 23.67
C GLU A 251 26.75 -6.18 24.08
N GLY A 252 26.36 -7.28 23.43
CA GLY A 252 25.07 -7.94 23.62
C GLY A 252 23.92 -7.36 22.79
N TYR A 253 24.14 -6.31 21.98
CA TYR A 253 23.12 -5.68 21.14
C TYR A 253 23.52 -5.66 19.65
N THR A 254 22.52 -5.71 18.78
CA THR A 254 22.66 -5.61 17.32
C THR A 254 21.75 -4.52 16.76
N TYR A 255 22.00 -4.12 15.52
CA TYR A 255 21.17 -3.14 14.81
C TYR A 255 19.75 -3.68 14.67
N GLY A 256 18.75 -2.86 15.01
CA GLY A 256 17.34 -3.25 14.95
C GLY A 256 16.86 -3.59 13.54
N GLU A 257 16.92 -2.61 12.64
CA GLU A 257 16.65 -2.82 11.21
C GLU A 257 17.96 -2.94 10.44
N ARG A 258 18.69 -1.82 10.31
CA ARG A 258 19.97 -1.76 9.62
C ARG A 258 20.89 -0.70 10.22
N ALA A 259 22.17 -0.77 9.86
CA ALA A 259 23.20 0.15 10.32
C ALA A 259 23.34 1.40 9.43
N ASP A 260 22.91 1.34 8.17
CA ASP A 260 22.98 2.41 7.17
C ASP A 260 21.85 3.42 7.35
N VAL A 261 21.95 4.21 8.42
CA VAL A 261 20.96 5.24 8.76
C VAL A 261 21.30 6.54 8.03
N THR A 262 20.34 7.08 7.29
CA THR A 262 20.52 8.27 6.45
C THR A 262 19.57 9.38 6.89
N CYS A 263 20.04 10.63 6.87
CA CYS A 263 19.20 11.78 7.17
C CYS A 263 18.30 12.10 5.96
N THR A 264 17.00 12.22 6.21
CA THR A 264 15.96 12.50 5.20
C THR A 264 15.13 13.71 5.62
N GLU A 265 14.24 14.21 4.76
CA GLU A 265 13.30 15.28 5.09
C GLU A 265 12.44 15.01 6.35
N SER A 266 12.18 13.73 6.62
CA SER A 266 11.38 13.25 7.77
C SER A 266 12.24 12.91 9.00
N GLY A 267 13.55 13.13 8.95
CA GLY A 267 14.51 12.74 9.98
C GLY A 267 15.31 11.49 9.61
N TRP A 268 15.78 10.75 10.61
CA TRP A 268 16.60 9.55 10.39
C TRP A 268 15.81 8.37 9.85
N SER A 269 16.27 7.82 8.71
CA SER A 269 15.65 6.67 8.06
C SER A 269 16.70 5.59 7.70
N PRO A 270 16.53 4.33 8.16
CA PRO A 270 15.56 3.93 9.19
C PRO A 270 15.87 4.61 10.53
N THR A 271 14.94 4.60 11.47
CA THR A 271 15.19 5.14 12.81
C THR A 271 16.27 4.29 13.50
N PRO A 272 17.37 4.88 14.03
CA PRO A 272 18.45 4.12 14.63
C PRO A 272 18.07 3.61 16.01
N TYR A 273 18.11 2.29 16.21
CA TYR A 273 17.95 1.66 17.51
C TYR A 273 18.73 0.35 17.59
N CYS A 274 19.10 -0.01 18.82
CA CYS A 274 19.80 -1.27 19.13
C CYS A 274 18.84 -2.23 19.83
N THR A 275 18.83 -3.49 19.39
CA THR A 275 18.04 -4.57 19.97
C THR A 275 18.95 -5.63 20.58
N GLU A 276 18.50 -6.28 21.65
CA GLU A 276 19.28 -7.33 22.32
C GLU A 276 19.50 -8.52 21.37
N VAL A 277 20.72 -9.05 21.32
CA VAL A 277 21.03 -10.26 20.56
C VAL A 277 20.45 -11.48 21.27
N VAL A 278 19.43 -12.06 20.64
CA VAL A 278 18.75 -13.24 21.14
C VAL A 278 18.66 -14.26 20.02
N CYS A 279 19.25 -15.43 20.23
CA CYS A 279 19.02 -16.58 19.38
C CYS A 279 17.93 -17.47 19.98
N PHE A 280 17.04 -17.97 19.12
CA PHE A 280 16.01 -18.92 19.49
C PHE A 280 16.46 -20.36 19.18
N PRO A 281 15.87 -21.38 19.82
CA PRO A 281 16.07 -22.78 19.48
C PRO A 281 16.06 -23.04 17.97
N PRO A 282 17.12 -23.63 17.40
CA PRO A 282 17.12 -23.97 15.98
C PRO A 282 16.17 -25.12 15.68
N THR A 283 15.48 -25.05 14.55
CA THR A 283 14.60 -26.10 14.06
C THR A 283 15.26 -26.85 12.90
N PHE A 284 15.67 -28.10 13.11
CA PHE A 284 16.22 -28.97 12.07
C PHE A 284 15.82 -30.43 12.31
N ARG A 285 15.89 -31.25 11.26
CA ARG A 285 15.58 -32.69 11.30
C ARG A 285 16.85 -33.52 11.44
N ASN A 286 16.69 -34.81 11.76
CA ASN A 286 17.77 -35.80 11.76
C ASN A 286 18.93 -35.51 12.71
N GLY A 287 18.64 -34.84 13.83
CA GLY A 287 19.57 -34.60 14.91
C GLY A 287 18.89 -33.89 16.08
N ASN A 288 19.67 -33.64 17.12
CA ASN A 288 19.29 -32.87 18.29
C ASN A 288 20.41 -31.86 18.63
N PHE A 289 20.18 -30.96 19.59
CA PHE A 289 21.18 -30.04 20.07
C PHE A 289 21.18 -29.92 21.60
N ARG A 290 22.26 -29.38 22.15
CA ARG A 290 22.41 -29.12 23.59
C ARG A 290 23.23 -27.85 23.86
N PRO A 291 22.92 -27.09 24.93
CA PRO A 291 21.80 -27.28 25.86
C PRO A 291 20.46 -26.89 25.24
N GLN A 292 19.35 -27.43 25.74
CA GLN A 292 17.98 -27.05 25.35
C GLN A 292 17.48 -25.90 26.25
N LYS A 293 17.27 -24.72 25.68
CA LYS A 293 16.77 -23.51 26.36
C LYS A 293 15.87 -22.73 25.41
N ASP A 294 14.91 -21.98 25.91
CA ASP A 294 14.00 -21.19 25.06
C ASP A 294 14.66 -19.97 24.41
N ARG A 295 15.74 -19.46 25.02
CA ARG A 295 16.48 -18.27 24.57
C ARG A 295 17.97 -18.39 24.87
N TYR A 296 18.80 -17.81 24.00
CA TYR A 296 20.25 -17.78 24.13
C TYR A 296 20.74 -16.35 23.87
N THR A 297 21.66 -15.87 24.70
CA THR A 297 22.30 -14.56 24.56
C THR A 297 23.52 -14.63 23.65
N GLU A 298 24.04 -13.48 23.24
CA GLU A 298 25.28 -13.40 22.47
C GLU A 298 26.41 -14.22 23.10
N GLY A 299 27.17 -14.93 22.28
CA GLY A 299 28.29 -15.73 22.71
C GLY A 299 27.94 -17.15 23.16
N ALA A 300 26.65 -17.44 23.42
CA ALA A 300 26.20 -18.79 23.76
C ALA A 300 26.50 -19.79 22.64
N THR A 301 26.87 -21.02 23.02
CA THR A 301 27.18 -22.08 22.07
C THR A 301 26.27 -23.29 22.26
N ILE A 302 25.81 -23.87 21.16
CA ILE A 302 25.11 -25.15 21.13
C ILE A 302 25.94 -26.19 20.39
N THR A 303 25.90 -27.43 20.87
CA THR A 303 26.47 -28.59 20.18
C THR A 303 25.37 -29.31 19.42
N ILE A 304 25.62 -29.64 18.16
CA ILE A 304 24.69 -30.35 17.27
C ILE A 304 25.09 -31.83 17.24
N ASP A 305 24.15 -32.68 17.63
CA ASP A 305 24.28 -34.12 17.67
C ASP A 305 23.41 -34.73 16.55
N CYS A 306 24.02 -35.07 15.41
CA CYS A 306 23.30 -35.64 14.26
C CYS A 306 23.02 -37.15 14.42
N ASN A 307 21.87 -37.60 13.91
CA ASN A 307 21.51 -39.01 13.87
C ASN A 307 22.48 -39.81 12.98
N PRO A 308 22.60 -41.14 13.17
CA PRO A 308 23.38 -42.00 12.29
C PRO A 308 23.04 -41.78 10.81
N GLY A 309 24.06 -41.74 9.94
CA GLY A 309 23.91 -41.42 8.52
C GLY A 309 23.89 -39.92 8.18
N TYR A 310 23.89 -39.04 9.18
CA TYR A 310 23.95 -37.58 9.00
C TYR A 310 25.21 -36.99 9.64
N ARG A 311 25.67 -35.85 9.12
CA ARG A 311 26.76 -35.04 9.64
C ARG A 311 26.31 -33.59 9.75
N PHE A 312 27.07 -32.80 10.50
CA PHE A 312 26.85 -31.36 10.57
C PHE A 312 26.97 -30.73 9.17
N ASN A 313 26.10 -29.76 8.90
CA ASN A 313 25.99 -29.12 7.58
C ASN A 313 27.34 -28.55 7.11
N THR A 314 28.12 -27.99 8.03
CA THR A 314 29.47 -27.52 7.74
C THR A 314 30.53 -28.58 8.02
N LEU A 315 31.57 -28.64 7.17
CA LEU A 315 32.76 -29.49 7.35
C LEU A 315 33.73 -28.93 8.39
N THR A 316 33.22 -28.35 9.47
CA THR A 316 34.04 -27.82 10.56
C THR A 316 34.44 -28.96 11.49
N ALA A 317 35.67 -28.91 12.04
CA ALA A 317 36.14 -29.92 13.00
C ALA A 317 35.30 -30.00 14.30
N LYS A 318 34.44 -29.00 14.54
CA LYS A 318 33.54 -28.91 15.69
C LYS A 318 32.08 -28.78 15.20
N ASN A 319 31.19 -29.60 15.75
CA ASN A 319 29.74 -29.53 15.52
C ASN A 319 29.08 -28.49 16.45
N VAL A 320 29.62 -27.27 16.47
CA VAL A 320 29.21 -26.23 17.41
C VAL A 320 28.73 -25.02 16.63
N ALA A 321 27.56 -24.50 16.99
CA ALA A 321 27.07 -23.21 16.53
C ALA A 321 27.12 -22.19 17.67
N LYS A 322 27.57 -20.98 17.37
CA LYS A 322 27.65 -19.85 18.31
C LYS A 322 26.56 -18.84 17.97
N CYS A 323 25.87 -18.32 18.98
CA CYS A 323 24.94 -17.21 18.82
C CYS A 323 25.74 -15.93 18.60
N THR A 324 25.53 -15.29 17.46
CA THR A 324 26.14 -14.02 17.06
C THR A 324 25.04 -12.99 16.80
N SER A 325 25.43 -11.74 16.55
CA SER A 325 24.53 -10.66 16.11
C SER A 325 23.72 -10.98 14.84
N SER A 326 24.15 -11.97 14.05
CA SER A 326 23.47 -12.45 12.83
C SER A 326 22.72 -13.77 13.02
N GLY A 327 22.55 -14.23 14.27
CA GLY A 327 21.92 -15.51 14.60
C GLY A 327 22.93 -16.63 14.84
N TRP A 328 22.54 -17.88 14.60
CA TRP A 328 23.42 -19.03 14.82
C TRP A 328 24.45 -19.19 13.70
N VAL A 329 25.74 -19.17 14.06
CA VAL A 329 26.85 -19.33 13.12
C VAL A 329 27.79 -20.47 13.57
N PRO A 330 28.06 -21.47 12.71
CA PRO A 330 27.37 -21.74 11.44
C PRO A 330 25.90 -22.16 11.66
N ALA A 331 25.09 -22.07 10.62
CA ALA A 331 23.66 -22.42 10.67
C ALA A 331 23.46 -23.88 11.14
N PRO A 332 22.73 -24.11 12.25
CA PRO A 332 22.52 -25.44 12.80
C PRO A 332 21.72 -26.32 11.85
N GLY A 333 22.26 -27.48 11.51
CA GLY A 333 21.57 -28.46 10.68
C GLY A 333 22.38 -29.72 10.43
N CYS A 334 21.68 -30.81 10.14
CA CYS A 334 22.25 -32.10 9.83
C CYS A 334 21.96 -32.44 8.35
N VAL A 335 23.02 -32.76 7.60
CA VAL A 335 22.95 -33.17 6.19
C VAL A 335 23.41 -34.62 6.07
N GLU A 336 22.95 -35.32 5.04
CA GLU A 336 23.34 -36.72 4.82
C GLU A 336 24.86 -36.84 4.65
N LYS A 337 25.44 -37.88 5.25
CA LYS A 337 26.84 -38.21 5.05
C LYS A 337 27.02 -38.64 3.59
N PRO A 338 27.91 -37.99 2.83
CA PRO A 338 28.20 -38.47 1.49
C PRO A 338 29.06 -39.74 1.58
N CYS A 339 29.02 -40.57 0.54
CA CYS A 339 29.89 -41.73 0.44
C CYS A 339 31.24 -41.33 -0.15
N ASP A 340 32.29 -41.53 0.61
CA ASP A 340 33.67 -41.34 0.14
C ASP A 340 34.08 -42.43 -0.86
N TYR A 341 35.27 -42.28 -1.44
CA TYR A 341 35.84 -43.30 -2.33
C TYR A 341 35.87 -44.66 -1.61
N PRO A 342 35.38 -45.75 -2.23
CA PRO A 342 35.34 -47.05 -1.60
C PRO A 342 36.76 -47.54 -1.27
N ALA A 343 37.12 -47.53 0.01
CA ALA A 343 38.48 -47.81 0.50
C ALA A 343 38.87 -49.30 0.50
N VAL A 344 38.25 -50.11 -0.37
CA VAL A 344 38.48 -51.56 -0.40
C VAL A 344 39.59 -51.88 -1.41
N GLU A 345 40.57 -52.68 -0.98
CA GLU A 345 41.71 -53.08 -1.80
C GLU A 345 41.27 -53.88 -3.03
N HIS A 346 42.01 -53.73 -4.13
CA HIS A 346 41.81 -54.46 -5.38
C HIS A 346 40.52 -54.14 -6.16
N ILE A 347 39.99 -52.94 -5.96
CA ILE A 347 38.83 -52.41 -6.71
C ILE A 347 39.29 -51.51 -7.85
N ILE A 348 38.71 -51.74 -9.04
CA ILE A 348 38.79 -50.83 -10.19
C ILE A 348 37.39 -50.26 -10.45
N LEU A 349 37.29 -48.94 -10.44
CA LEU A 349 36.07 -48.23 -10.85
C LEU A 349 36.00 -48.08 -12.37
N SER A 350 34.77 -48.06 -12.89
CA SER A 350 34.55 -47.94 -14.32
C SER A 350 34.81 -46.52 -14.84
N GLU A 351 35.96 -46.28 -15.47
CA GLU A 351 36.28 -44.96 -16.06
C GLU A 351 35.72 -44.78 -17.47
N THR A 352 35.33 -45.87 -18.14
CA THR A 352 34.87 -45.87 -19.53
C THR A 352 33.44 -45.40 -19.72
N TRP A 353 32.59 -45.54 -18.71
CA TRP A 353 31.16 -45.21 -18.82
C TRP A 353 30.82 -43.89 -18.12
N HIS A 354 31.48 -43.55 -17.00
CA HIS A 354 31.19 -42.37 -16.21
C HIS A 354 32.45 -41.84 -15.49
N ARG A 355 32.66 -40.51 -15.48
CA ARG A 355 33.62 -39.88 -14.56
C ARG A 355 32.96 -39.73 -13.19
N TYR A 356 33.38 -40.53 -12.22
CA TYR A 356 32.87 -40.45 -10.85
C TYR A 356 33.56 -39.33 -10.08
N TYR A 357 32.76 -38.45 -9.46
CA TYR A 357 33.24 -37.40 -8.57
C TYR A 357 32.86 -37.76 -7.13
N PHE A 358 33.87 -37.79 -6.26
CA PHE A 358 33.69 -38.07 -4.83
C PHE A 358 33.82 -36.78 -4.01
N PRO A 359 33.12 -36.68 -2.86
CA PRO A 359 32.25 -37.70 -2.26
C PRO A 359 30.83 -37.69 -2.87
N MET A 360 30.18 -38.87 -2.96
CA MET A 360 28.91 -39.07 -3.66
C MET A 360 27.69 -38.91 -2.74
N ARG A 361 26.58 -38.40 -3.27
CA ARG A 361 25.30 -38.23 -2.56
C ARG A 361 24.52 -39.55 -2.50
N THR A 362 23.66 -39.68 -1.50
CA THR A 362 22.72 -40.81 -1.36
C THR A 362 21.91 -41.01 -2.64
N GLY A 363 21.76 -42.27 -3.05
CA GLY A 363 21.07 -42.69 -4.27
C GLY A 363 21.95 -42.74 -5.52
N GLN A 364 23.13 -42.13 -5.52
CA GLN A 364 24.08 -42.26 -6.63
C GLN A 364 24.76 -43.64 -6.59
N SER A 365 25.03 -44.20 -7.76
CA SER A 365 25.65 -45.52 -7.89
C SER A 365 26.96 -45.48 -8.69
N ILE A 366 27.83 -46.44 -8.40
CA ILE A 366 29.08 -46.67 -9.13
C ILE A 366 29.16 -48.12 -9.57
N TYR A 367 29.84 -48.36 -10.68
CA TYR A 367 30.18 -49.70 -11.14
C TYR A 367 31.65 -49.98 -10.82
N TYR A 368 31.87 -51.14 -10.21
CA TYR A 368 33.20 -51.60 -9.86
C TYR A 368 33.43 -53.03 -10.36
N ARG A 369 34.70 -53.34 -10.58
CA ARG A 369 35.20 -54.70 -10.81
C ARG A 369 36.44 -54.93 -9.97
N CYS A 370 36.88 -56.18 -9.89
CA CYS A 370 38.10 -56.53 -9.18
C CYS A 370 39.33 -56.55 -10.10
N ASP A 371 40.51 -56.32 -9.52
CA ASP A 371 41.81 -56.52 -10.16
C ASP A 371 42.02 -58.00 -10.56
N ASP A 372 43.01 -58.27 -11.42
CA ASP A 372 43.35 -59.66 -11.79
C ASP A 372 43.73 -60.50 -10.55
N GLY A 373 43.24 -61.73 -10.52
CA GLY A 373 43.37 -62.63 -9.38
C GLY A 373 42.36 -62.40 -8.25
N TYR A 374 41.36 -61.54 -8.44
CA TYR A 374 40.23 -61.32 -7.53
C TYR A 374 38.90 -61.42 -8.28
N ILE A 375 37.82 -61.76 -7.56
CA ILE A 375 36.47 -61.86 -8.10
C ILE A 375 35.46 -61.19 -7.17
N THR A 376 34.39 -60.66 -7.76
CA THR A 376 33.26 -60.12 -6.98
C THR A 376 32.50 -61.27 -6.28
N PRO A 377 31.81 -61.01 -5.15
CA PRO A 377 31.02 -62.02 -4.46
C PRO A 377 29.94 -62.67 -5.34
N THR A 378 29.41 -61.94 -6.32
CA THR A 378 28.38 -62.40 -7.26
C THR A 378 28.95 -63.07 -8.51
N GLU A 379 30.27 -63.18 -8.64
CA GLU A 379 30.98 -63.72 -9.82
C GLU A 379 30.74 -62.93 -11.13
N GLN A 380 30.12 -61.75 -11.03
CA GLN A 380 29.90 -60.87 -12.17
C GLN A 380 31.11 -59.98 -12.42
N SER A 381 31.44 -59.78 -13.70
CA SER A 381 32.59 -58.97 -14.12
C SER A 381 32.47 -57.49 -13.74
N TRP A 382 31.25 -56.97 -13.60
CA TRP A 382 30.96 -55.62 -13.13
C TRP A 382 29.77 -55.67 -12.18
N VAL A 383 29.91 -55.05 -11.02
CA VAL A 383 28.87 -54.97 -9.99
C VAL A 383 28.63 -53.51 -9.67
N TYR A 384 27.36 -53.11 -9.53
CA TYR A 384 27.04 -51.77 -9.06
C TYR A 384 26.85 -51.75 -7.55
N THR A 385 27.23 -50.65 -6.92
CA THR A 385 26.89 -50.34 -5.53
C THR A 385 26.23 -48.96 -5.47
N VAL A 386 25.31 -48.77 -4.55
CA VAL A 386 24.56 -47.53 -4.37
C VAL A 386 24.98 -46.88 -3.05
N CYS A 387 25.25 -45.58 -3.09
CA CYS A 387 25.47 -44.80 -1.88
C CYS A 387 24.16 -44.74 -1.09
N SER A 388 24.18 -45.26 0.13
CA SER A 388 23.04 -45.23 1.05
C SER A 388 23.37 -44.43 2.31
N GLN A 389 22.38 -44.22 3.17
CA GLN A 389 22.56 -43.52 4.45
C GLN A 389 23.58 -44.21 5.39
N GLU A 390 23.86 -45.50 5.20
CA GLU A 390 24.85 -46.26 5.98
C GLU A 390 26.16 -46.51 5.21
N GLY A 391 26.37 -45.80 4.09
CA GLY A 391 27.49 -46.00 3.18
C GLY A 391 27.13 -46.84 1.96
N TRP A 392 28.14 -47.41 1.29
CA TRP A 392 27.96 -48.18 0.06
C TRP A 392 27.17 -49.49 0.30
N LYS A 393 26.10 -49.71 -0.48
CA LYS A 393 25.27 -50.92 -0.43
C LYS A 393 25.07 -51.53 -1.83
N PRO A 394 25.44 -52.81 -2.06
CA PRO A 394 26.23 -53.66 -1.16
C PRO A 394 27.63 -53.06 -0.95
N VAL A 395 28.26 -53.35 0.20
CA VAL A 395 29.64 -52.92 0.46
C VAL A 395 30.53 -53.52 -0.62
N PRO A 396 31.30 -52.70 -1.38
CA PRO A 396 32.18 -53.21 -2.41
C PRO A 396 33.18 -54.20 -1.82
N GLN A 397 33.28 -55.38 -2.43
CA GLN A 397 34.15 -56.45 -1.95
C GLN A 397 34.77 -57.19 -3.14
N CYS A 398 36.02 -57.61 -2.96
CA CYS A 398 36.78 -58.42 -3.91
C CYS A 398 37.42 -59.59 -3.18
N LEU A 399 37.07 -60.82 -3.55
CA LEU A 399 37.54 -62.07 -2.95
C LEU A 399 38.74 -62.60 -3.75
N LYS A 400 39.78 -63.11 -3.08
CA LYS A 400 40.93 -63.69 -3.76
C LYS A 400 40.54 -64.93 -4.57
N ILE A 401 41.09 -65.06 -5.78
CA ILE A 401 41.04 -66.30 -6.56
C ILE A 401 42.39 -67.02 -6.48
N CYS A 402 42.38 -68.24 -5.96
CA CYS A 402 43.52 -69.14 -6.00
C CYS A 402 43.43 -70.06 -7.22
N LYS A 403 44.25 -69.78 -8.24
CA LYS A 403 44.34 -70.59 -9.47
C LYS A 403 44.93 -71.97 -9.14
N VAL A 404 44.37 -73.03 -9.74
CA VAL A 404 44.94 -74.39 -9.68
C VAL A 404 46.10 -74.44 -10.67
N ARG A 405 47.32 -74.19 -10.18
CA ARG A 405 48.53 -74.35 -10.99
C ARG A 405 48.98 -75.81 -10.98
N ARG A 406 49.66 -76.23 -12.05
CA ARG A 406 50.27 -77.55 -12.12
C ARG A 406 51.29 -77.70 -10.98
N MET A 407 51.05 -78.66 -10.10
CA MET A 407 51.98 -78.96 -9.01
C MET A 407 53.11 -79.86 -9.50
N GLU A 408 54.30 -79.63 -8.96
CA GLU A 408 55.40 -80.56 -9.11
C GLU A 408 55.12 -81.81 -8.28
N ASN A 409 55.14 -82.97 -8.94
CA ASN A 409 54.98 -84.27 -8.30
C ASN A 409 53.65 -84.46 -7.53
N GLY A 410 52.59 -83.76 -7.90
CA GLY A 410 51.25 -83.90 -7.30
C GLY A 410 50.12 -83.26 -8.11
N PHE A 411 48.89 -83.35 -7.61
CA PHE A 411 47.67 -82.79 -8.21
C PHE A 411 46.63 -82.40 -7.14
N ILE A 412 45.73 -81.47 -7.46
CA ILE A 412 44.58 -81.12 -6.61
C ILE A 412 43.39 -82.03 -6.95
N GLN A 413 42.64 -82.46 -5.92
CA GLN A 413 41.55 -83.46 -5.99
C GLN A 413 40.56 -83.23 -7.15
N ASN A 414 40.18 -81.98 -7.42
CA ASN A 414 39.27 -81.62 -8.50
C ASN A 414 40.02 -80.83 -9.58
N ASN A 415 40.67 -81.55 -10.50
CA ASN A 415 41.43 -80.98 -11.62
C ASN A 415 40.56 -80.30 -12.69
N TRP A 416 39.25 -80.54 -12.70
CA TRP A 416 38.29 -79.85 -13.59
C TRP A 416 38.02 -78.39 -13.19
N ARG A 417 38.21 -78.06 -11.91
CA ARG A 417 37.98 -76.70 -11.40
C ARG A 417 39.27 -75.90 -11.58
N SER A 418 39.22 -74.84 -12.39
CA SER A 418 40.39 -74.01 -12.72
C SER A 418 40.84 -73.09 -11.57
N SER A 419 39.96 -72.80 -10.62
CA SER A 419 40.24 -71.90 -9.50
C SER A 419 39.29 -72.05 -8.31
N TYR A 420 39.75 -71.58 -7.15
CA TYR A 420 39.00 -71.56 -5.89
C TYR A 420 38.92 -70.14 -5.34
N LYS A 421 37.78 -69.80 -4.75
CA LYS A 421 37.53 -68.50 -4.11
C LYS A 421 38.05 -68.50 -2.67
N GLU A 422 38.37 -67.31 -2.18
CA GLU A 422 38.77 -67.11 -0.80
C GLU A 422 37.78 -67.77 0.19
N GLY A 423 38.32 -68.50 1.16
CA GLY A 423 37.55 -69.29 2.13
C GLY A 423 37.32 -70.75 1.73
N GLU A 424 37.35 -71.07 0.43
CA GLU A 424 37.18 -72.44 -0.06
C GLU A 424 38.38 -73.33 0.27
N ARG A 425 38.09 -74.62 0.47
CA ARG A 425 39.06 -75.66 0.83
C ARG A 425 39.10 -76.75 -0.24
N THR A 426 40.26 -77.35 -0.43
CA THR A 426 40.43 -78.52 -1.29
C THR A 426 41.61 -79.35 -0.79
N LYS A 427 41.75 -80.57 -1.30
CA LYS A 427 42.91 -81.42 -0.98
C LYS A 427 43.84 -81.57 -2.18
N TYR A 428 45.13 -81.69 -1.91
CA TYR A 428 46.13 -82.07 -2.88
C TYR A 428 46.73 -83.44 -2.54
N PHE A 429 47.11 -84.16 -3.58
CA PHE A 429 47.70 -85.49 -3.52
C PHE A 429 49.05 -85.47 -4.23
N CYS A 430 49.97 -86.28 -3.73
CA CYS A 430 51.31 -86.40 -4.29
C CYS A 430 51.47 -87.73 -5.06
N ASN A 431 52.34 -87.74 -6.06
CA ASN A 431 52.68 -88.91 -6.86
C ASN A 431 53.36 -90.00 -6.00
N THR A 432 53.42 -91.23 -6.49
CA THR A 432 53.74 -92.47 -5.73
C THR A 432 54.98 -92.38 -4.80
N ASN A 433 56.02 -91.62 -5.20
CA ASN A 433 57.29 -91.45 -4.47
C ASN A 433 57.35 -90.23 -3.52
N TYR A 434 56.26 -89.48 -3.39
CA TYR A 434 56.18 -88.24 -2.61
C TYR A 434 55.03 -88.32 -1.59
N ARG A 435 55.13 -87.57 -0.49
CA ARG A 435 54.07 -87.37 0.52
C ARG A 435 53.76 -85.88 0.66
N THR A 436 52.56 -85.56 1.14
CA THR A 436 52.18 -84.17 1.42
C THR A 436 53.07 -83.60 2.51
N GLU A 437 53.48 -82.33 2.38
CA GLU A 437 54.23 -81.62 3.43
C GLU A 437 53.35 -81.38 4.67
N ASN A 438 52.06 -81.15 4.45
CA ASN A 438 51.08 -80.90 5.50
C ASN A 438 50.24 -82.16 5.78
N GLU A 439 49.88 -82.38 7.04
CA GLU A 439 49.04 -83.51 7.46
C GLU A 439 47.66 -83.44 6.75
N GLY A 440 47.28 -84.53 6.09
CA GLY A 440 45.98 -84.66 5.42
C GLY A 440 45.83 -83.94 4.08
N GLY A 441 46.85 -83.19 3.61
CA GLY A 441 46.88 -82.60 2.27
C GLY A 441 45.82 -81.52 2.00
N GLU A 442 45.19 -80.97 3.02
CA GLU A 442 44.15 -79.93 2.86
C GLU A 442 44.76 -78.53 2.74
N ILE A 443 44.26 -77.74 1.80
CA ILE A 443 44.66 -76.36 1.54
C ILE A 443 43.43 -75.46 1.46
N ARG A 444 43.57 -74.22 1.94
CA ARG A 444 42.54 -73.20 1.89
C ARG A 444 43.00 -72.03 1.03
N CYS A 445 42.11 -71.49 0.20
CA CYS A 445 42.36 -70.21 -0.45
C CYS A 445 42.18 -69.08 0.56
N THR A 446 43.22 -68.27 0.78
CA THR A 446 43.22 -67.11 1.67
C THR A 446 43.48 -65.83 0.88
N LYS A 447 43.31 -64.65 1.49
CA LYS A 447 43.71 -63.36 0.91
C LYS A 447 45.12 -63.34 0.30
N ASN A 448 46.05 -64.14 0.85
CA ASN A 448 47.44 -64.22 0.40
C ASN A 448 47.72 -65.41 -0.54
N GLY A 449 46.69 -66.13 -1.00
CA GLY A 449 46.83 -67.33 -1.82
C GLY A 449 46.63 -68.63 -1.03
N TRP A 450 47.15 -69.75 -1.55
CA TRP A 450 46.99 -71.08 -0.94
C TRP A 450 47.73 -71.18 0.40
N SER A 451 47.00 -71.50 1.47
CA SER A 451 47.54 -71.74 2.81
C SER A 451 47.00 -73.04 3.41
N PRO A 452 47.88 -73.94 3.89
CA PRO A 452 49.33 -73.91 3.67
C PRO A 452 49.66 -74.06 2.17
N THR A 453 50.86 -73.64 1.75
CA THR A 453 51.25 -73.78 0.35
C THR A 453 51.36 -75.27 0.00
N PRO A 454 50.68 -75.76 -1.04
CA PRO A 454 50.70 -77.18 -1.39
C PRO A 454 52.07 -77.59 -1.94
N ARG A 455 52.74 -78.52 -1.26
CA ARG A 455 54.06 -79.04 -1.62
C ARG A 455 54.17 -80.54 -1.35
N CYS A 456 54.84 -81.23 -2.26
CA CYS A 456 55.08 -82.66 -2.19
C CYS A 456 56.55 -82.94 -1.88
N ILE A 457 56.82 -83.64 -0.77
CA ILE A 457 58.17 -83.97 -0.29
C ILE A 457 58.48 -85.46 -0.53
N ARG A 458 59.70 -85.80 -0.96
CA ARG A 458 60.08 -87.18 -1.32
C ARG A 458 60.03 -88.10 -0.09
N LYS A 459 59.48 -89.31 -0.23
CA LYS A 459 59.49 -90.32 0.84
C LYS A 459 60.94 -90.80 1.05
N VAL A 460 61.49 -90.64 2.25
CA VAL A 460 62.85 -91.11 2.60
C VAL A 460 62.77 -92.60 2.94
N GLY A 461 63.44 -93.45 2.15
CA GLY A 461 63.63 -94.86 2.49
C GLY A 461 64.74 -95.02 3.52
N ILE A 462 64.47 -95.69 4.63
CA ILE A 462 65.45 -96.02 5.66
C ILE A 462 66.19 -97.29 5.20
N VAL A 463 67.47 -97.16 4.84
CA VAL A 463 68.42 -98.27 4.80
C VAL A 463 69.11 -98.31 6.16
N MET A 464 68.91 -99.39 6.91
CA MET A 464 69.64 -99.68 8.14
C MET A 464 70.98 -100.32 7.75
N GLU A 465 72.09 -99.62 7.95
CA GLU A 465 73.41 -100.25 8.00
C GLU A 465 74.29 -99.58 9.06
N GLY A 466 74.90 -100.43 9.88
CA GLY A 466 75.47 -100.07 11.18
C GLY A 466 76.84 -99.39 11.14
N GLY A 467 77.09 -98.66 12.23
CA GLY A 467 78.40 -98.61 12.89
C GLY A 467 79.47 -97.68 12.30
N ARG A 468 79.52 -96.43 12.78
CA ARG A 468 80.64 -95.91 13.61
C ARG A 468 80.41 -94.47 14.06
N ASN A 469 80.51 -94.28 15.37
CA ASN A 469 80.56 -93.00 16.06
C ASN A 469 81.78 -92.17 15.62
N ARG A 470 81.54 -90.94 15.17
CA ARG A 470 82.42 -89.81 15.46
C ARG A 470 81.59 -88.61 15.92
N LYS A 471 81.78 -88.24 17.19
CA LYS A 471 81.38 -86.97 17.79
C LYS A 471 82.00 -85.83 17.00
N VAL A 472 81.19 -84.86 16.56
CA VAL A 472 81.59 -83.47 16.44
C VAL A 472 80.46 -82.61 17.03
N THR A 473 80.88 -81.74 17.93
CA THR A 473 80.16 -80.88 18.86
C THR A 473 79.38 -79.73 18.19
N SER A 474 78.19 -79.43 18.72
CA SER A 474 77.48 -78.14 18.63
C SER A 474 78.10 -77.12 19.60
N PRO A 475 77.92 -75.79 19.44
CA PRO A 475 76.68 -75.09 19.86
C PRO A 475 76.33 -73.92 18.88
N SER A 476 75.30 -73.06 18.99
CA SER A 476 74.36 -72.66 20.03
C SER A 476 73.27 -71.81 19.36
N THR A 477 72.03 -71.97 19.80
CA THR A 477 70.92 -71.02 19.60
C THR A 477 71.00 -69.94 20.68
N VAL A 478 70.80 -68.67 20.34
CA VAL A 478 70.37 -67.64 21.30
C VAL A 478 69.21 -66.86 20.70
N SER A 479 68.12 -66.87 21.44
CA SER A 479 66.87 -66.13 21.26
C SER A 479 66.82 -65.00 22.30
N SER A 480 66.30 -63.83 21.95
CA SER A 480 65.84 -62.77 22.87
C SER A 480 65.44 -61.54 22.04
N PHE A 481 64.29 -60.87 22.16
CA PHE A 481 63.12 -60.98 23.04
C PHE A 481 61.89 -60.50 22.26
#